data_AF-R9AM58-F1
#
_entry.id   AF-R9AM58-F1
#
_cell.length_a   1.000
_cell.length_b   1.000
_cell.length_c   1.000
_cell.angle_alpha   90.00
_cell.angle_beta   90.00
_cell.angle_gamma   90.00
#
_symmetry.space_group_name_H-M   'P 1'
#
loop_
_entity.id
_entity.type
_entity.pdbx_description
1 polymer ?
#
loop_
_entity_poly.entity_id
_entity_poly.type
_entity_poly.pdbx_seq_one_letter_code
_entity_poly.pdbx_strand_id
1 'polypeptide(L)'
;MNLGITIHAGETGNINNILVAINQFGADRIGHGTAAMNCIDTMDLLRTRDIAVEVCPISNRRTNSIKEDDAYTFHKFMEHNVPFILCSDNPAIHKLSLVDDYRVFLYETQDLSFILNQFTLQKKYSFINPNPA
;
A
#
# COMPACT_ATOMS: atom_id res chain seq x y z
N MET A 1 -16.44 -8.92 -18.07
CA MET A 1 -16.32 -9.42 -16.68
C MET A 1 -15.69 -8.30 -15.88
N ASN A 2 -16.36 -7.77 -14.86
CA ASN A 2 -15.85 -6.65 -14.06
C ASN A 2 -15.28 -7.19 -12.73
N LEU A 3 -14.12 -7.85 -12.81
CA LEU A 3 -13.39 -8.31 -11.62
C LEU A 3 -12.33 -7.26 -11.30
N GLY A 4 -12.28 -6.79 -10.05
CA GLY A 4 -11.23 -5.88 -9.61
C GLY A 4 -9.86 -6.56 -9.64
N ILE A 5 -8.84 -5.81 -10.05
CA ILE A 5 -7.49 -6.30 -10.29
C ILE A 5 -6.54 -5.69 -9.26
N THR A 6 -5.92 -6.53 -8.41
CA THR A 6 -4.76 -6.13 -7.61
C THR A 6 -3.56 -6.97 -8.03
N ILE A 7 -2.37 -6.35 -8.11
CA ILE A 7 -1.14 -7.02 -8.55
C ILE A 7 -0.01 -6.71 -7.57
N HIS A 8 0.68 -7.75 -7.08
CA HIS A 8 1.93 -7.56 -6.33
C HIS A 8 3.00 -6.99 -7.25
N ALA A 9 3.46 -5.78 -6.97
CA ALA A 9 4.44 -5.10 -7.78
C ALA A 9 5.27 -4.13 -6.96
N GLY A 10 6.55 -4.01 -7.30
CA GLY A 10 7.45 -3.06 -6.66
C GLY A 10 7.92 -3.41 -5.25
N GLU A 11 7.52 -4.57 -4.70
CA GLU A 11 8.03 -5.04 -3.39
C GLU A 11 9.56 -5.18 -3.41
N THR A 12 10.10 -5.83 -4.44
CA THR A 12 11.54 -6.11 -4.59
C THR A 12 12.35 -4.95 -5.20
N GLY A 13 11.82 -3.72 -5.15
CA GLY A 13 12.53 -2.51 -5.57
C GLY A 13 12.42 -2.16 -7.07
N ASN A 14 11.84 -3.02 -7.91
CA ASN A 14 11.70 -2.73 -9.34
C ASN A 14 10.43 -1.92 -9.66
N ILE A 15 10.60 -0.62 -9.93
CA ILE A 15 9.53 0.32 -10.28
C ILE A 15 8.80 -0.09 -11.57
N ASN A 16 9.50 -0.69 -12.55
CA ASN A 16 8.88 -1.08 -13.82
C ASN A 16 7.75 -2.10 -13.63
N ASN A 17 7.83 -2.93 -12.58
CA ASN A 17 6.75 -3.86 -12.27
C ASN A 17 5.45 -3.12 -11.93
N ILE A 18 5.54 -1.98 -11.23
CA ILE A 18 4.38 -1.14 -10.91
C ILE A 18 3.81 -0.53 -12.20
N LEU A 19 4.68 0.02 -13.05
CA LEU A 19 4.26 0.65 -14.31
C LEU A 19 3.60 -0.36 -15.26
N VAL A 20 4.10 -1.58 -15.33
CA VAL A 20 3.52 -2.67 -16.12
C VAL A 20 2.19 -3.12 -15.53
N ALA A 21 2.11 -3.31 -14.21
CA ALA A 21 0.86 -3.66 -13.53
C ALA A 21 -0.25 -2.64 -13.83
N ILE A 22 0.06 -1.35 -13.77
CA ILE A 22 -0.89 -0.27 -14.04
C ILE A 22 -1.23 -0.18 -15.53
N ASN A 23 -0.24 -0.07 -16.40
CA ASN A 23 -0.48 0.32 -17.80
C ASN A 23 -0.81 -0.84 -18.75
N GLN A 24 -0.35 -2.07 -18.44
CA GLN A 24 -0.56 -3.23 -19.31
C GLN A 24 -1.62 -4.18 -18.76
N PHE A 25 -1.68 -4.33 -17.44
CA PHE A 25 -2.60 -5.26 -16.79
C PHE A 25 -3.82 -4.60 -16.14
N GLY A 26 -3.88 -3.27 -16.12
CA GLY A 26 -5.03 -2.52 -15.63
C GLY A 26 -5.27 -2.71 -14.13
N ALA A 27 -4.21 -2.74 -13.32
CA ALA A 27 -4.34 -2.87 -11.88
C ALA A 27 -5.13 -1.70 -11.25
N ASP A 28 -6.17 -2.03 -10.48
CA ASP A 28 -6.98 -1.11 -9.67
C ASP A 28 -6.32 -0.82 -8.30
N ARG A 29 -5.49 -1.76 -7.81
CA ARG A 29 -4.64 -1.60 -6.61
C ARG A 29 -3.26 -2.24 -6.84
N ILE A 30 -2.27 -1.80 -6.07
CA ILE A 30 -0.91 -2.34 -6.11
C ILE A 30 -0.57 -2.97 -4.76
N GLY A 31 -0.24 -4.26 -4.76
CA GLY A 31 0.29 -4.98 -3.62
C GLY A 31 1.72 -4.55 -3.30
N HIS A 32 1.98 -4.15 -2.05
CA HIS A 32 3.22 -3.58 -1.52
C HIS A 32 3.62 -2.22 -2.08
N GLY A 33 3.94 -2.14 -3.38
CA GLY A 33 4.28 -0.88 -4.06
C GLY A 33 5.44 -0.08 -3.47
N THR A 34 6.29 -0.66 -2.62
CA THR A 34 7.34 0.04 -1.85
C THR A 34 8.29 0.82 -2.74
N ALA A 35 8.65 0.29 -3.90
CA ALA A 35 9.52 0.96 -4.87
C ALA A 35 8.98 2.33 -5.35
N ALA A 36 7.67 2.56 -5.33
CA ALA A 36 7.08 3.84 -5.74
C ALA A 36 7.55 5.01 -4.87
N MET A 37 7.91 4.77 -3.60
CA MET A 37 8.39 5.81 -2.67
C MET A 37 9.69 6.48 -3.12
N ASN A 38 10.37 5.93 -4.13
CA ASN A 38 11.62 6.46 -4.67
C ASN A 38 11.45 7.11 -6.05
N CYS A 39 10.21 7.25 -6.56
CA CYS A 39 9.95 7.82 -7.88
C CYS A 39 8.70 8.71 -7.86
N ILE A 40 8.91 10.03 -7.96
CA ILE A 40 7.84 11.04 -7.96
C ILE A 40 6.84 10.77 -9.09
N ASP A 41 7.30 10.48 -10.30
CA ASP A 41 6.41 10.19 -11.43
C ASP A 41 5.50 8.98 -11.19
N THR A 42 6.00 7.96 -10.46
CA THR A 42 5.20 6.79 -10.09
C THR A 42 4.18 7.14 -9.00
N MET A 43 4.55 7.95 -8.02
CA MET A 43 3.62 8.46 -7.01
C MET A 43 2.52 9.33 -7.64
N ASP A 44 2.88 10.20 -8.57
CA ASP A 44 1.92 11.03 -9.31
C ASP A 44 0.98 10.22 -10.18
N LEU A 45 1.47 9.12 -10.78
CA LEU A 45 0.63 8.18 -11.51
C LEU A 45 -0.40 7.51 -10.61
N LEU A 46 0.03 6.98 -9.45
CA LEU A 46 -0.83 6.34 -8.46
C LEU A 46 -1.90 7.31 -7.95
N ARG A 47 -1.51 8.53 -7.58
CA ARG A 47 -2.44 9.58 -7.13
C ARG A 47 -3.42 9.97 -8.23
N THR A 48 -2.93 10.33 -9.42
CA THR A 48 -3.77 10.83 -10.52
C THR A 48 -4.79 9.80 -10.98
N ARG A 49 -4.45 8.51 -10.91
CA ARG A 49 -5.36 7.42 -11.27
C ARG A 49 -6.15 6.85 -10.09
N ASP A 50 -6.00 7.42 -8.89
CA ASP A 50 -6.68 6.96 -7.66
C ASP A 50 -6.43 5.46 -7.37
N ILE A 51 -5.20 4.98 -7.62
CA ILE A 51 -4.80 3.57 -7.43
C ILE A 51 -4.16 3.43 -6.06
N ALA A 52 -4.84 2.71 -5.16
CA ALA A 52 -4.34 2.50 -3.81
C ALA A 52 -3.17 1.50 -3.75
N VAL A 53 -2.20 1.82 -2.90
CA VAL A 53 -1.11 0.90 -2.53
C VAL A 53 -1.49 0.14 -1.26
N GLU A 54 -1.40 -1.18 -1.31
CA GLU A 54 -1.60 -2.08 -0.16
C GLU A 54 -0.26 -2.22 0.58
N VAL A 55 -0.05 -1.39 1.59
CA VAL A 55 1.21 -1.29 2.32
C VAL A 55 1.23 -2.29 3.48
N CYS A 56 2.31 -3.09 3.58
CA CYS A 56 2.43 -4.16 4.57
C CYS A 56 3.71 -3.97 5.41
N PRO A 57 3.74 -3.04 6.39
CA PRO A 57 4.97 -2.55 7.02
C PRO A 57 5.83 -3.64 7.65
N ILE A 58 5.22 -4.55 8.41
CA ILE A 58 5.95 -5.66 9.04
C ILE A 58 6.49 -6.62 7.98
N SER A 59 5.66 -6.99 7.00
CA SER A 59 6.07 -7.87 5.90
C SER A 59 7.24 -7.27 5.12
N ASN A 60 7.14 -6.00 4.73
CA ASN A 60 8.18 -5.32 3.96
C ASN A 60 9.53 -5.28 4.68
N ARG A 61 9.55 -5.18 6.01
CA ARG A 61 10.79 -5.33 6.79
C ARG A 61 11.27 -6.78 6.83
N ARG A 62 10.38 -7.75 7.04
CA ARG A 62 10.71 -9.18 7.09
C ARG A 62 11.21 -9.74 5.76
N THR A 63 10.73 -9.21 4.64
CA THR A 63 11.17 -9.56 3.28
C THR A 63 12.36 -8.71 2.82
N ASN A 64 12.85 -7.80 3.66
CA ASN A 64 13.94 -6.87 3.37
C ASN A 64 13.66 -5.95 2.16
N SER A 65 12.38 -5.71 1.88
CA SER A 65 11.90 -4.73 0.90
C SER A 65 12.12 -3.30 1.38
N ILE A 66 12.03 -3.11 2.71
CA ILE A 66 12.51 -1.95 3.45
C ILE A 66 13.47 -2.50 4.51
N LYS A 67 14.65 -1.91 4.69
CA LYS A 67 15.59 -2.39 5.70
C LYS A 67 15.05 -2.08 7.10
N GLU A 68 15.43 -2.90 8.09
CA GLU A 68 14.90 -2.79 9.45
C GLU A 68 15.18 -1.45 10.13
N ASP A 69 16.35 -0.86 9.85
CA ASP A 69 16.79 0.43 10.40
C ASP A 69 16.36 1.64 9.55
N ASP A 70 15.82 1.41 8.35
CA ASP A 70 15.36 2.50 7.51
C ASP A 70 14.01 3.01 8.04
N ALA A 71 13.89 4.34 8.14
CA ALA A 71 12.58 4.94 8.37
C ALA A 71 11.66 4.55 7.21
N TYR A 72 10.48 4.04 7.52
CA TYR A 72 9.50 3.74 6.51
C TYR A 72 9.04 5.05 5.90
N THR A 73 9.11 5.16 4.58
CA THR A 73 8.85 6.43 3.90
C THR A 73 7.35 6.71 3.71
N PHE A 74 6.52 6.40 4.72
CA PHE A 74 5.08 6.73 4.74
C PHE A 74 4.85 8.22 4.47
N HIS A 75 5.68 9.07 5.08
CA HIS A 75 5.64 10.53 4.89
C HIS A 75 5.71 10.92 3.41
N LYS A 76 6.49 10.21 2.58
CA LYS A 76 6.54 10.50 1.14
C LYS A 76 5.21 10.27 0.45
N PHE A 77 4.55 9.15 0.73
CA PHE A 77 3.21 8.88 0.20
C PHE A 77 2.18 9.89 0.71
N MET A 78 2.25 10.27 1.98
CA MET A 78 1.36 11.28 2.56
C MET A 78 1.56 12.66 1.92
N GLU A 79 2.80 13.13 1.80
CA GLU A 79 3.18 14.41 1.18
C GLU A 79 2.75 14.48 -0.30
N HIS A 80 2.86 13.36 -1.01
CA HIS A 80 2.47 13.26 -2.43
C HIS A 80 1.01 12.85 -2.62
N ASN A 81 0.20 12.79 -1.55
CA ASN A 81 -1.21 12.39 -1.60
C ASN A 81 -1.45 11.06 -2.33
N VAL A 82 -0.52 10.11 -2.22
CA VAL A 82 -0.69 8.76 -2.75
C VAL A 82 -1.69 8.03 -1.86
N PRO A 83 -2.78 7.46 -2.41
CA PRO A 83 -3.68 6.67 -1.61
C PRO A 83 -3.00 5.35 -1.21
N PHE A 84 -3.00 5.04 0.09
CA PHE A 84 -2.55 3.75 0.57
C PHE A 84 -3.38 3.27 1.76
N ILE A 85 -3.43 1.96 1.93
CA ILE A 85 -4.06 1.27 3.04
C ILE A 85 -3.03 0.37 3.72
N LEU A 86 -3.16 0.18 5.03
CA LEU A 86 -2.29 -0.73 5.77
C LEU A 86 -2.89 -2.14 5.78
N CYS A 87 -2.03 -3.14 5.58
CA CYS A 87 -2.37 -4.55 5.48
C CYS A 87 -1.36 -5.41 6.28
N SER A 88 -1.79 -6.60 6.70
CA SER A 88 -0.94 -7.52 7.48
C SER A 88 -0.19 -8.55 6.65
N ASP A 89 -0.53 -8.66 5.37
CA ASP A 89 0.01 -9.64 4.42
C ASP A 89 -0.12 -11.09 4.94
N ASN A 90 0.91 -11.62 5.61
CA ASN A 90 0.97 -13.01 6.07
C ASN A 90 0.99 -13.12 7.62
N PRO A 91 -0.12 -12.80 8.32
CA PRO A 91 -0.15 -12.71 9.79
C PRO A 91 0.25 -14.01 10.50
N ALA A 92 -0.11 -15.18 9.93
CA ALA A 92 0.27 -16.48 10.48
C ALA A 92 1.79 -16.75 10.40
N ILE A 93 2.43 -16.36 9.29
CA ILE A 93 3.88 -16.50 9.10
C ILE A 93 4.61 -15.52 10.04
N HIS A 94 4.07 -14.31 10.16
CA HIS A 94 4.70 -13.22 10.93
C HIS A 94 4.42 -13.33 12.43
N LYS A 95 3.42 -14.14 12.83
CA LYS A 95 2.90 -14.28 14.19
C LYS A 95 2.50 -12.93 14.80
N LEU A 96 1.99 -12.05 13.96
CA LEU A 96 1.58 -10.68 14.28
C LEU A 96 0.25 -10.38 13.58
N SER A 97 -0.44 -9.37 14.07
CA SER A 97 -1.77 -8.97 13.60
C SER A 97 -1.73 -7.63 12.87
N LEU A 98 -2.82 -7.27 12.21
CA LEU A 98 -2.98 -5.93 11.61
C LEU A 98 -2.81 -4.79 12.63
N VAL A 99 -3.12 -5.03 13.91
CA VAL A 99 -2.90 -4.05 14.98
C VAL A 99 -1.42 -3.73 15.14
N ASP A 100 -0.54 -4.69 14.88
CA ASP A 100 0.89 -4.50 14.98
C ASP A 100 1.41 -3.66 13.80
N ASP A 101 0.89 -3.84 12.58
CA ASP A 101 1.18 -2.95 11.44
C ASP A 101 0.68 -1.51 11.70
N TYR A 102 -0.49 -1.34 12.32
CA TYR A 102 -0.96 -0.02 12.75
C TYR A 102 -0.06 0.61 13.80
N ARG A 103 0.51 -0.18 14.72
CA ARG A 103 1.48 0.30 15.71
C ARG A 103 2.78 0.78 15.07
N VAL A 104 3.29 0.05 14.07
CA VAL A 104 4.46 0.48 13.29
C VAL A 104 4.19 1.82 12.64
N PHE A 105 3.05 1.96 11.94
CA PHE A 105 2.67 3.24 11.35
C PHE A 105 2.60 4.37 12.37
N LEU A 106 1.88 4.16 13.49
CA LEU A 106 1.69 5.19 14.52
C LEU A 106 3.01 5.59 15.18
N TYR A 107 3.92 4.65 15.40
CA TYR A 107 5.24 4.93 15.95
C TYR A 107 6.06 5.86 15.04
N GLU A 108 5.96 5.67 13.71
CA GLU A 108 6.74 6.41 12.73
C GLU A 108 6.13 7.75 12.31
N THR A 109 4.80 7.85 12.28
CA THR A 109 4.10 9.04 11.78
C THR A 109 3.43 9.86 12.87
N GLN A 110 3.11 9.25 14.01
CA GLN A 110 2.27 9.81 15.07
C GLN A 110 0.86 10.26 14.58
N ASP A 111 0.44 9.81 13.39
CA ASP A 111 -0.83 10.21 12.79
C ASP A 111 -1.95 9.24 13.16
N LEU A 112 -2.60 9.52 14.29
CA LEU A 112 -3.79 8.78 14.72
C LEU A 112 -4.98 8.99 13.77
N SER A 113 -5.07 10.16 13.13
CA SER A 113 -6.20 10.48 12.25
C SER A 113 -6.23 9.58 11.02
N PHE A 114 -5.05 9.26 10.48
CA PHE A 114 -4.90 8.30 9.39
C PHE A 114 -5.39 6.90 9.78
N ILE A 115 -5.03 6.43 10.97
CA ILE A 115 -5.49 5.13 11.50
C ILE A 115 -7.02 5.10 11.65
N LEU A 116 -7.61 6.15 12.20
CA LEU A 116 -9.06 6.26 12.34
C LEU A 116 -9.79 6.28 10.98
N ASN A 117 -9.13 6.76 9.93
CA ASN A 117 -9.66 6.80 8.57
C ASN A 117 -9.41 5.49 7.77
N GLN A 118 -8.62 4.54 8.26
CA GLN A 118 -8.25 3.34 7.51
C GLN A 118 -9.46 2.52 7.05
N PHE A 119 -10.47 2.35 7.91
CA PHE A 119 -11.66 1.59 7.54
C PHE A 119 -12.41 2.23 6.36
N THR A 120 -12.51 3.55 6.33
CA THR A 120 -13.12 4.30 5.23
C THR A 120 -12.33 4.13 3.93
N LEU A 121 -11.01 4.25 3.98
CA LEU A 121 -10.14 4.07 2.82
C LEU A 121 -10.19 2.63 2.30
N GLN A 122 -10.11 1.64 3.18
CA GLN A 122 -10.22 0.22 2.83
C GLN A 122 -11.57 -0.09 2.17
N LYS A 123 -12.67 0.50 2.66
CA LYS A 123 -13.98 0.37 2.03
C LYS A 123 -14.01 1.02 0.64
N LYS A 124 -13.46 2.24 0.50
CA LYS A 124 -13.37 2.97 -0.78
C LYS A 124 -12.68 2.13 -1.86
N TYR A 125 -11.54 1.52 -1.52
CA TYR A 125 -10.74 0.74 -2.47
C TYR A 125 -11.08 -0.75 -2.49
N SER A 126 -12.09 -1.19 -1.73
CA SER A 126 -12.51 -2.59 -1.76
C SER A 126 -13.11 -2.96 -3.12
N PHE A 127 -13.00 -4.24 -3.52
CA PHE A 127 -13.70 -4.76 -4.69
C PHE A 127 -15.15 -5.19 -4.38
N ILE A 128 -15.69 -4.73 -3.24
CA ILE A 128 -17.06 -5.04 -2.81
C ILE A 128 -17.96 -3.90 -3.28
N ASN A 129 -19.04 -4.22 -3.98
CA ASN A 129 -20.06 -3.24 -4.30
C ASN A 129 -20.83 -2.88 -3.01
N PRO A 130 -20.84 -1.60 -2.58
CA PRO A 130 -21.59 -1.19 -1.39
C PRO A 130 -23.11 -1.28 -1.56
N ASN A 131 -23.61 -1.38 -2.81
CA ASN A 131 -25.01 -1.60 -3.16
C ASN A 131 -25.12 -2.82 -4.08
N PRO A 132 -25.00 -4.05 -3.55
CA PRO A 132 -25.30 -5.23 -4.36
C PRO A 132 -26.76 -5.15 -4.82
N ALA A 133 -26.99 -5.41 -6.11
CA ALA A 133 -28.32 -5.44 -6.71
C ALA A 133 -29.24 -6.46 -6.04
#